data_AF-A0A2U8H6R2-F1
#
_entry.id   AF-A0A2U8H6R2-F1
#
_cell.length_a   1.000
_cell.length_b   1.000
_cell.length_c   1.000
_cell.angle_alpha   90.00
_cell.angle_beta   90.00
_cell.angle_gamma   90.00
#
_symmetry.space_group_name_H-M   'P 1'
#
loop_
_entity.id
_entity.type
_entity.pdbx_description
1 polymer ?
#
loop_
_entity_poly.entity_id
_entity_poly.type
_entity_poly.pdbx_seq_one_letter_code
_entity_poly.pdbx_strand_id
1 'polypeptide(L)'
;MSLSSLMTDDHRACDHVFARVETLVAKGDWSAAATAMSAFAAALNAHFLAEEEHLFPAFEAATGMRGGPTAVMRAEHAEMRTFLDSMQAAIDARDGDDFAGEAETLMIMIQQHNMKEENMLYPMCDARLADRSAALAGVLDAALHAHTAPGATA
;
A
#
# COMPACT_ATOMS: atom_id res chain seq x y z
N MET A 1 17.26 4.12 10.22
CA MET A 1 15.87 4.20 9.74
C MET A 1 15.03 3.38 10.72
N SER A 2 13.94 3.93 11.24
CA SER A 2 12.99 3.15 12.07
C SER A 2 11.98 2.44 11.16
N LEU A 3 11.21 1.49 11.71
CA LEU A 3 10.16 0.83 10.94
C LEU A 3 9.12 1.86 10.52
N SER A 4 8.73 2.78 11.43
CA SER A 4 7.81 3.87 11.11
C SER A 4 8.31 4.72 9.95
N SER A 5 9.57 5.17 9.97
CA SER A 5 10.08 6.00 8.87
C SER A 5 10.09 5.28 7.53
N LEU A 6 10.44 3.99 7.51
CA LEU A 6 10.48 3.19 6.27
C LEU A 6 9.08 3.06 5.66
N MET A 7 8.11 2.63 6.47
CA MET A 7 6.75 2.37 5.97
C MET A 7 6.03 3.66 5.59
N THR A 8 6.20 4.75 6.35
CA THR A 8 5.66 6.07 6.00
C THR A 8 6.29 6.64 4.72
N ASP A 9 7.58 6.38 4.46
CA ASP A 9 8.20 6.80 3.20
C ASP A 9 7.60 6.03 2.01
N ASP A 10 7.24 4.75 2.19
CA ASP A 10 6.57 3.96 1.17
C ASP A 10 5.13 4.42 0.88
N HIS A 11 4.37 4.85 1.90
CA HIS A 11 3.08 5.53 1.68
C HIS A 11 3.21 6.70 0.70
N ARG A 12 4.22 7.55 0.89
CA ARG A 12 4.49 8.70 0.01
C ARG A 12 4.89 8.25 -1.39
N ALA A 13 5.65 7.16 -1.50
CA ALA A 13 5.99 6.59 -2.79
C ALA A 13 4.73 6.10 -3.54
N CYS A 14 3.83 5.41 -2.86
CA CYS A 14 2.54 5.00 -3.41
C CYS A 14 1.70 6.21 -3.89
N ASP A 15 1.62 7.29 -3.10
CA ASP A 15 0.93 8.53 -3.49
C ASP A 15 1.51 9.13 -4.78
N HIS A 16 2.84 9.12 -4.94
CA HIS A 16 3.49 9.59 -6.16
C HIS A 16 3.16 8.74 -7.39
N VAL A 17 3.09 7.41 -7.23
CA VAL A 17 2.69 6.50 -8.32
C VAL A 17 1.21 6.72 -8.66
N PHE A 18 0.35 6.91 -7.66
CA PHE A 18 -1.07 7.17 -7.88
C PHE A 18 -1.34 8.47 -8.65
N ALA A 19 -0.67 9.56 -8.29
CA ALA A 19 -0.81 10.86 -8.99
C ALA A 19 -0.51 10.77 -10.50
N ARG A 20 0.34 9.80 -10.91
CA ARG A 20 0.60 9.52 -12.33
C ARG A 20 -0.62 8.91 -13.01
N VAL A 21 -1.36 8.01 -12.35
CA VAL A 21 -2.60 7.41 -12.86
C VAL A 21 -3.63 8.50 -13.12
N GLU A 22 -3.91 9.34 -12.11
CA GLU A 22 -4.87 10.45 -12.22
C GLU A 22 -4.54 11.39 -13.38
N THR A 23 -3.25 11.76 -13.50
CA THR A 23 -2.77 12.62 -14.58
C THR A 23 -3.03 12.03 -15.97
N LEU A 24 -2.90 10.71 -16.13
CA LEU A 24 -3.07 10.02 -17.41
C LEU A 24 -4.55 9.82 -17.75
N VAL A 25 -5.38 9.47 -16.76
CA VAL A 25 -6.84 9.40 -16.93
C VAL A 25 -7.40 10.76 -17.31
N ALA A 26 -7.01 11.83 -16.62
CA ALA A 26 -7.45 13.21 -16.94
C ALA A 26 -7.05 13.67 -18.35
N LYS A 27 -5.98 13.10 -18.93
CA LYS A 27 -5.55 13.36 -20.31
C LYS A 27 -6.23 12.46 -21.34
N GLY A 28 -6.99 11.46 -20.91
CA GLY A 28 -7.57 10.43 -21.77
C GLY A 28 -6.54 9.48 -22.39
N ASP A 29 -5.33 9.38 -21.81
CA ASP A 29 -4.30 8.46 -22.26
C ASP A 29 -4.49 7.08 -21.61
N TRP A 30 -5.55 6.40 -22.01
CA TRP A 30 -6.03 5.16 -21.39
C TRP A 30 -4.99 4.02 -21.39
N SER A 31 -4.18 3.92 -22.46
CA SER A 31 -3.15 2.89 -22.54
C SER A 31 -2.04 3.12 -21.51
N ALA A 32 -1.59 4.37 -21.37
CA ALA A 32 -0.61 4.71 -20.36
C ALA A 32 -1.23 4.64 -18.95
N ALA A 33 -2.50 5.03 -18.79
CA ALA A 33 -3.22 4.95 -17.54
C ALA A 33 -3.32 3.51 -17.04
N ALA A 34 -3.66 2.54 -17.90
CA ALA A 34 -3.70 1.12 -17.53
C ALA A 34 -2.33 0.59 -17.07
N THR A 35 -1.25 1.02 -17.75
CA THR A 35 0.11 0.66 -17.34
C THR A 35 0.46 1.26 -15.98
N ALA A 36 0.14 2.53 -15.77
CA ALA A 36 0.37 3.22 -14.50
C ALA A 36 -0.49 2.64 -13.36
N MET A 37 -1.74 2.26 -13.65
CA MET A 37 -2.65 1.64 -12.70
C MET A 37 -2.13 0.27 -12.25
N SER A 38 -1.62 -0.54 -13.19
CA SER A 38 -0.95 -1.81 -12.87
C SER A 38 0.27 -1.59 -11.96
N ALA A 39 1.06 -0.55 -12.22
CA ALA A 39 2.21 -0.20 -11.38
C ALA A 39 1.79 0.26 -9.98
N PHE A 40 0.74 1.09 -9.87
CA PHE A 40 0.17 1.53 -8.60
C PHE A 40 -0.38 0.35 -7.79
N ALA A 41 -1.20 -0.50 -8.41
CA ALA A 41 -1.74 -1.68 -7.76
C ALA A 41 -0.63 -2.63 -7.30
N ALA A 42 0.43 -2.81 -8.09
CA ALA A 42 1.57 -3.63 -7.69
C ALA A 42 2.31 -3.05 -6.48
N ALA A 43 2.56 -1.74 -6.45
CA ALA A 43 3.21 -1.06 -5.33
C ALA A 43 2.38 -1.15 -4.05
N LEU A 44 1.09 -0.79 -4.11
CA LEU A 44 0.21 -0.83 -2.95
C LEU A 44 0.01 -2.26 -2.43
N ASN A 45 -0.07 -3.25 -3.32
CA ASN A 45 -0.14 -4.64 -2.90
C ASN A 45 1.17 -5.14 -2.27
N ALA A 46 2.33 -4.67 -2.73
CA ALA A 46 3.61 -4.99 -2.11
C ALA A 46 3.73 -4.38 -0.71
N HIS A 47 3.21 -3.16 -0.51
CA HIS A 47 3.06 -2.54 0.81
C HIS A 47 2.26 -3.45 1.76
N PHE A 48 1.03 -3.78 1.38
CA PHE A 48 0.18 -4.64 2.19
C PHE A 48 0.82 -6.00 2.50
N LEU A 49 1.50 -6.63 1.52
CA LEU A 49 2.17 -7.91 1.74
C LEU A 49 3.35 -7.78 2.70
N ALA A 50 4.16 -6.72 2.60
CA ALA A 50 5.25 -6.47 3.54
C ALA A 50 4.73 -6.41 4.98
N GLU A 51 3.57 -5.78 5.17
CA GLU A 51 2.93 -5.73 6.48
C GLU A 51 2.33 -7.06 6.91
N GLU A 52 1.49 -7.65 6.07
CA GLU A 52 0.72 -8.85 6.37
C GLU A 52 1.59 -10.08 6.60
N GLU A 53 2.70 -10.20 5.88
CA GLU A 53 3.60 -11.35 5.91
C GLU A 53 4.80 -11.15 6.84
N HIS A 54 5.17 -9.91 7.16
CA HIS A 54 6.38 -9.63 7.95
C HIS A 54 6.13 -8.75 9.17
N LEU A 55 5.61 -7.53 9.01
CA LEU A 55 5.47 -6.59 10.13
C LEU A 55 4.43 -7.06 11.14
N PHE A 56 3.22 -7.38 10.70
CA PHE A 56 2.12 -7.79 11.57
C PHE A 56 2.43 -9.10 12.30
N PRO A 57 2.95 -10.16 11.65
CA PRO A 57 3.35 -11.37 12.37
C PRO A 57 4.43 -11.13 13.43
N ALA A 58 5.42 -10.28 13.14
CA ALA A 58 6.46 -9.93 14.10
C ALA A 58 5.87 -9.18 15.31
N PHE A 59 5.01 -8.19 15.06
CA PHE A 59 4.31 -7.43 16.08
C PHE A 59 3.40 -8.31 16.95
N GLU A 60 2.60 -9.17 16.33
CA GLU A 60 1.69 -10.09 17.03
C GLU A 60 2.46 -11.11 17.87
N ALA A 61 3.60 -11.61 17.38
CA ALA A 61 4.47 -12.51 18.14
C ALA A 61 5.11 -11.83 19.36
N ALA A 62 5.51 -10.56 19.24
CA ALA A 62 6.13 -9.80 20.33
C ALA A 62 5.12 -9.35 21.40
N THR A 63 3.86 -9.12 21.01
CA THR A 63 2.84 -8.54 21.91
C THR A 63 1.78 -9.54 22.39
N GLY A 64 1.59 -10.64 21.67
CA GLY A 64 0.46 -11.56 21.85
C GLY A 64 -0.88 -11.02 21.34
N MET A 65 -0.92 -9.81 20.77
CA MET A 65 -2.14 -9.16 20.29
C MET A 65 -2.58 -9.71 18.93
N ARG A 66 -3.20 -10.89 18.90
CA ARG A 66 -3.67 -11.55 17.66
C ARG A 66 -5.03 -11.06 17.14
N GLY A 67 -5.72 -10.24 17.93
CA GLY A 67 -6.92 -9.49 17.54
C GLY A 67 -6.72 -8.03 17.92
N GLY A 68 -7.19 -7.10 17.09
CA GLY A 68 -7.00 -5.66 17.30
C GLY A 68 -6.44 -4.96 16.05
N PRO A 69 -5.43 -4.09 16.16
CA PRO A 69 -5.04 -3.17 15.09
C PRO A 69 -4.67 -3.90 13.79
N THR A 70 -3.88 -4.97 13.85
CA THR A 70 -3.47 -5.73 12.65
C THR A 70 -4.62 -6.49 11.97
N ALA A 71 -5.70 -6.80 12.69
CA ALA A 71 -6.89 -7.42 12.09
C ALA A 71 -7.75 -6.38 11.35
N VAL A 72 -7.83 -5.16 11.90
CA VAL A 72 -8.50 -4.03 11.25
C VAL A 72 -7.76 -3.64 9.97
N MET A 73 -6.42 -3.53 10.01
CA MET A 73 -5.61 -3.20 8.83
C MET A 73 -5.81 -4.22 7.71
N ARG A 74 -5.76 -5.54 8.00
CA ARG A 74 -6.04 -6.58 7.00
C ARG A 74 -7.44 -6.49 6.37
N ALA A 75 -8.46 -6.17 7.16
CA ALA A 75 -9.81 -6.01 6.63
C ALA A 75 -9.88 -4.81 5.67
N GLU A 76 -9.20 -3.72 6.03
CA GLU A 76 -9.12 -2.52 5.20
C GLU A 76 -8.30 -2.74 3.93
N HIS A 77 -7.18 -3.46 3.99
CA HIS A 77 -6.42 -3.86 2.80
C HIS A 77 -7.26 -4.67 1.84
N ALA A 78 -8.08 -5.60 2.34
CA ALA A 78 -8.97 -6.40 1.51
C ALA A 78 -9.99 -5.53 0.77
N GLU A 79 -10.57 -4.53 1.43
CA GLU A 79 -11.48 -3.56 0.82
C GLU A 79 -10.75 -2.63 -0.17
N MET A 80 -9.55 -2.14 0.15
CA MET A 80 -8.73 -1.35 -0.78
C MET A 80 -8.39 -2.11 -2.05
N ARG A 81 -8.12 -3.42 -1.98
CA ARG A 81 -7.91 -4.27 -3.16
C ARG A 81 -9.15 -4.31 -4.06
N THR A 82 -10.36 -4.26 -3.50
CA THR A 82 -11.58 -4.17 -4.32
C THR A 82 -11.69 -2.85 -5.07
N PHE A 83 -11.27 -1.73 -4.46
CA PHE A 83 -11.22 -0.44 -5.16
C PHE A 83 -10.19 -0.44 -6.29
N LEU A 84 -9.03 -1.08 -6.09
CA LEU A 84 -8.05 -1.23 -7.18
C LEU A 84 -8.64 -1.96 -8.40
N ASP A 85 -9.40 -3.04 -8.16
CA ASP A 85 -10.06 -3.79 -9.23
C ASP A 85 -11.12 -2.92 -9.94
N SER A 86 -11.95 -2.18 -9.20
CA SER A 86 -12.95 -1.25 -9.76
C SER A 86 -12.31 -0.14 -10.59
N MET A 87 -11.24 0.49 -10.09
CA MET A 87 -10.51 1.53 -10.82
C MET A 87 -9.88 1.01 -12.11
N GLN A 88 -9.33 -0.21 -12.10
CA GLN A 88 -8.82 -0.83 -13.31
C GLN A 88 -9.94 -1.11 -14.32
N ALA A 89 -11.10 -1.60 -13.85
CA ALA A 89 -12.26 -1.82 -14.71
C ALA A 89 -12.77 -0.51 -15.36
N ALA A 90 -12.80 0.59 -14.60
CA ALA A 90 -13.15 1.91 -15.13
C ALA A 90 -12.15 2.39 -16.19
N ILE A 91 -10.85 2.20 -15.99
CA ILE A 91 -9.82 2.49 -17.00
C ILE A 91 -10.02 1.66 -18.27
N ASP A 92 -10.31 0.37 -18.13
CA ASP A 92 -10.55 -0.54 -19.27
C ASP A 92 -11.81 -0.14 -20.06
N ALA A 93 -12.85 0.31 -19.35
CA ALA A 93 -14.07 0.87 -19.92
C ALA A 93 -13.89 2.29 -20.49
N ARG A 94 -12.74 2.95 -20.20
CA ARG A 94 -12.45 4.35 -20.50
C ARG A 94 -13.46 5.31 -19.88
N ASP A 95 -13.93 4.97 -18.69
CA ASP A 95 -14.86 5.75 -17.90
C ASP A 95 -14.09 6.57 -16.87
N GLY A 96 -13.88 7.85 -17.19
CA GLY A 96 -13.14 8.77 -16.32
C GLY A 96 -13.92 9.20 -15.09
N ASP A 97 -15.26 9.23 -15.18
CA ASP A 97 -16.13 9.66 -14.07
C ASP A 97 -16.20 8.54 -13.03
N ASP A 98 -16.37 7.29 -13.47
CA ASP A 98 -16.35 6.11 -12.59
C ASP A 98 -14.98 5.93 -11.92
N PHE A 99 -13.89 6.06 -12.70
CA PHE A 99 -12.53 6.05 -12.14
C PHE A 99 -12.37 7.11 -11.04
N ALA A 100 -12.85 8.34 -11.27
CA ALA A 100 -12.71 9.43 -10.31
C ALA A 100 -13.47 9.16 -9.00
N GLY A 101 -14.66 8.57 -9.08
CA GLY A 101 -15.44 8.21 -7.88
C GLY A 101 -14.79 7.12 -7.04
N GLU A 102 -14.27 6.07 -7.69
CA GLU A 102 -13.55 4.99 -7.00
C GLU A 102 -12.21 5.49 -6.42
N ALA A 103 -11.48 6.31 -7.17
CA ALA A 103 -10.26 6.97 -6.72
C ALA A 103 -10.48 7.83 -5.47
N GLU A 104 -11.51 8.68 -5.46
CA GLU A 104 -11.84 9.53 -4.30
C GLU A 104 -12.11 8.67 -3.05
N THR A 105 -12.90 7.60 -3.21
CA THR A 105 -13.24 6.69 -2.12
C THR A 105 -12.00 5.98 -1.58
N LEU A 106 -11.16 5.43 -2.46
CA LEU A 106 -9.90 4.80 -2.08
C LEU A 106 -8.99 5.77 -1.32
N MET A 107 -8.85 7.00 -1.81
CA MET A 107 -7.95 7.99 -1.18
C MET A 107 -8.42 8.41 0.20
N ILE A 108 -9.73 8.59 0.42
CA ILE A 108 -10.27 8.85 1.76
C ILE A 108 -9.95 7.67 2.70
N MET A 109 -10.12 6.44 2.21
CA MET A 109 -9.86 5.24 2.99
C MET A 109 -8.37 5.08 3.33
N ILE A 110 -7.48 5.25 2.35
CA ILE A 110 -6.02 5.22 2.53
C ILE A 110 -5.58 6.27 3.55
N GLN A 111 -6.09 7.50 3.47
CA GLN A 111 -5.71 8.54 4.44
C GLN A 111 -6.10 8.15 5.87
N GLN A 112 -7.31 7.61 6.07
CA GLN A 112 -7.75 7.15 7.39
C GLN A 112 -6.93 5.96 7.87
N HIS A 113 -6.63 5.03 6.98
CA HIS A 113 -5.79 3.86 7.21
C HIS A 113 -4.38 4.26 7.65
N ASN A 114 -3.67 5.06 6.83
CA ASN A 114 -2.33 5.55 7.12
C ASN A 114 -2.29 6.31 8.45
N MET A 115 -3.33 7.09 8.78
CA MET A 115 -3.40 7.75 10.09
C MET A 115 -3.42 6.76 11.28
N LYS A 116 -4.07 5.60 11.16
CA LYS A 116 -4.05 4.57 12.20
C LYS A 116 -2.67 3.94 12.30
N GLU A 117 -2.01 3.70 11.18
CA GLU A 117 -0.71 3.07 11.18
C GLU A 117 0.39 4.00 11.70
N GLU A 118 0.50 5.19 11.12
CA GLU A 118 1.55 6.15 11.42
C GLU A 118 1.46 6.70 12.85
N ASN A 119 0.24 6.91 13.36
CA ASN A 119 0.06 7.49 14.70
C ASN A 119 -0.05 6.45 15.81
N MET A 120 -0.38 5.19 15.49
CA MET A 120 -0.61 4.15 16.50
C MET A 120 0.23 2.90 16.24
N LEU A 121 0.03 2.22 15.11
CA LEU A 121 0.62 0.89 14.90
C LEU A 121 2.14 0.93 14.77
N TYR A 122 2.69 1.79 13.91
CA TYR A 122 4.14 1.87 13.68
C TYR A 122 4.92 2.34 14.92
N PRO A 123 4.45 3.36 15.69
CA PRO A 123 5.07 3.69 16.98
C PRO A 123 5.08 2.50 17.96
N MET A 124 4.00 1.69 17.97
CA MET A 124 3.97 0.47 18.77
C MET A 124 4.95 -0.58 18.25
N CYS A 125 5.10 -0.75 16.93
CA CYS A 125 6.09 -1.64 16.34
C CYS A 125 7.52 -1.20 16.70
N ASP A 126 7.86 0.08 16.54
CA ASP A 126 9.19 0.60 16.91
C ASP A 126 9.49 0.36 18.40
N ALA A 127 8.51 0.54 19.29
CA ALA A 127 8.69 0.30 20.72
C ALA A 127 8.80 -1.19 21.09
N ARG A 128 8.02 -2.07 20.43
CA ARG A 128 7.92 -3.50 20.79
C ARG A 128 8.91 -4.39 20.04
N LEU A 129 9.42 -3.93 18.90
CA LEU A 129 10.36 -4.66 18.04
C LEU A 129 11.74 -3.99 18.00
N ALA A 130 12.05 -3.13 18.97
CA ALA A 130 13.30 -2.36 19.00
C ALA A 130 14.57 -3.24 18.88
N ASP A 131 14.55 -4.45 19.46
CA ASP A 131 15.63 -5.43 19.42
C ASP A 131 15.87 -6.04 18.02
N ARG A 132 14.86 -6.00 17.16
CA ARG A 132 14.85 -6.63 15.82
C ARG A 132 14.57 -5.66 14.68
N SER A 133 14.37 -4.38 14.98
CA SER A 133 13.98 -3.33 14.04
C SER A 133 14.89 -3.27 12.82
N ALA A 134 16.22 -3.29 13.00
CA ALA A 134 17.16 -3.21 11.88
C ALA A 134 17.07 -4.41 10.92
N ALA A 135 16.93 -5.63 11.47
CA ALA A 135 16.80 -6.83 10.64
C ALA A 135 15.45 -6.86 9.91
N LEU A 136 14.37 -6.50 10.61
CA LEU A 136 13.03 -6.44 10.02
C LEU A 136 12.92 -5.34 8.96
N ALA A 137 13.55 -4.18 9.17
CA ALA A 137 13.60 -3.11 8.17
C ALA A 137 14.23 -3.58 6.85
N GLY A 138 15.28 -4.40 6.89
CA GLY A 138 15.87 -4.97 5.67
C GLY A 138 14.96 -5.97 4.95
N VAL A 139 14.14 -6.73 5.69
CA VAL A 139 13.13 -7.63 5.10
C VAL A 139 12.00 -6.83 4.47
N LEU A 140 11.50 -5.82 5.17
CA LEU A 140 10.43 -4.94 4.68
C LEU A 140 10.88 -4.18 3.43
N ASP A 141 12.06 -3.56 3.45
CA ASP A 141 12.60 -2.85 2.29
C ASP A 141 12.67 -3.76 1.05
N ALA A 142 13.14 -5.01 1.21
CA ALA A 142 13.16 -5.98 0.12
C ALA A 142 11.76 -6.36 -0.37
N ALA A 143 10.79 -6.51 0.54
CA ALA A 143 9.41 -6.87 0.20
C ALA A 143 8.69 -5.72 -0.53
N LEU A 144 8.84 -4.48 -0.06
CA LEU A 144 8.28 -3.28 -0.67
C LEU A 144 8.77 -3.12 -2.12
N HIS A 145 10.04 -3.43 -2.40
CA HIS A 145 10.61 -3.29 -3.73
C HIS A 145 10.50 -4.56 -4.60
N ALA A 146 9.88 -5.64 -4.13
CA ALA A 146 9.82 -6.92 -4.86
C ALA A 146 9.11 -6.80 -6.22
N HIS A 147 8.15 -5.88 -6.36
CA HIS A 147 7.44 -5.62 -7.61
C HIS A 147 8.25 -4.80 -8.63
N THR A 148 9.38 -4.20 -8.21
CA THR A 148 10.27 -3.40 -9.07
C THR A 148 11.40 -4.21 -9.70
N ALA A 149 11.50 -5.50 -9.37
CA ALA A 149 12.52 -6.38 -9.92
C ALA A 149 12.43 -6.39 -11.47
N PRO A 150 13.54 -6.15 -12.19
CA PRO A 150 13.53 -6.09 -13.65
C PRO A 150 13.31 -7.50 -14.19
N GLY A 151 12.08 -7.80 -14.64
CA GLY A 151 11.75 -9.16 -15.05
C GLY A 151 10.37 -9.36 -15.70
N ALA A 152 10.01 -8.57 -16.72
CA ALA A 152 9.10 -9.00 -17.79
C ALA A 152 9.20 -8.06 -19.01
N THR A 153 10.38 -7.98 -19.62
CA THR A 153 10.52 -7.61 -21.02
C THR A 153 11.24 -8.74 -21.75
N ALA A 154 10.44 -9.61 -22.37
CA ALA A 154 10.78 -10.37 -23.57
C ALA A 154 9.48 -10.93 -24.18
#